data_AF-A0A8T1TYX2-F1
#
_entry.id   AF-A0A8T1TYX2-F1
#
_cell.length_a   1.000
_cell.length_b   1.000
_cell.length_c   1.000
_cell.angle_alpha   90.00
_cell.angle_beta   90.00
_cell.angle_gamma   90.00
#
_symmetry.space_group_name_H-M   'P 1'
#
loop_
_entity.id
_entity.type
_entity.pdbx_description
1 polymer ?
#
loop_
_entity_poly.entity_id
_entity_poly.type
_entity_poly.pdbx_seq_one_letter_code
_entity_poly.pdbx_strand_id
1 'polypeptide(L)'
;MYMNGYNNSKSALDWALKNFPDVDNLVVGGASAGSLGAQFFSARIADMWDVDAKGTQFSVMADSYVGVLPAKHPVPELVDYFGGCKSGLVFPSDIAAVCNTENATTIDLVEALIDDKPEAKWLFINSKGDTVQRYYYTLVDEGIEGYPFPNLMSEDDLYRNMSVILDAYQAKSPRITTFYVEGDHHVFLMDKNFTSYRSDEGLLLGDVINEWLASNSSSNHAGITITNTRATIEAAPSTPGSSTIRSESERTMTSTSTPDSTGTPPKSGSLTVTC
;
A
#
# COMPACT_ATOMS: atom_id res chain seq x y z
N MET A 1 -7.77 -8.64 -25.28
CA MET A 1 -6.94 -7.76 -24.42
C MET A 1 -5.67 -8.53 -24.07
N TYR A 2 -4.49 -7.92 -24.21
CA TYR A 2 -3.23 -8.57 -23.83
C TYR A 2 -2.80 -8.05 -22.45
N MET A 3 -2.88 -8.89 -21.42
CA MET A 3 -2.52 -8.53 -20.04
C MET A 3 -1.06 -8.94 -19.79
N ASN A 4 -0.14 -7.96 -19.69
CA ASN A 4 1.30 -8.21 -19.55
C ASN A 4 1.90 -7.64 -18.24
N GLY A 5 1.05 -7.28 -17.27
CA GLY A 5 1.47 -6.59 -16.04
C GLY A 5 2.60 -7.33 -15.32
N TYR A 6 2.42 -8.63 -15.08
CA TYR A 6 3.46 -9.47 -14.47
C TYR A 6 4.80 -9.43 -15.20
N ASN A 7 4.80 -9.60 -16.53
CA ASN A 7 6.05 -9.59 -17.31
C ASN A 7 6.71 -8.20 -17.32
N ASN A 8 5.92 -7.12 -17.31
CA ASN A 8 6.43 -5.76 -17.22
C ASN A 8 7.11 -5.54 -15.85
N SER A 9 6.43 -5.88 -14.75
CA SER A 9 6.97 -5.78 -13.39
C SER A 9 8.20 -6.67 -13.23
N LYS A 10 8.16 -7.91 -13.74
CA LYS A 10 9.32 -8.82 -13.73
C LYS A 10 10.50 -8.22 -14.47
N SER A 11 10.29 -7.60 -15.64
CA SER A 11 11.39 -6.98 -16.40
C SER A 11 12.04 -5.83 -15.64
N ALA A 12 11.25 -5.02 -14.93
CA ALA A 12 11.76 -3.95 -14.07
C ALA A 12 12.53 -4.51 -12.86
N LEU A 13 12.01 -5.56 -12.21
CA LEU A 13 12.66 -6.24 -11.10
C LEU A 13 13.97 -6.91 -11.52
N ASP A 14 13.98 -7.63 -12.65
CA ASP A 14 15.19 -8.25 -13.21
C ASP A 14 16.27 -7.19 -13.51
N TRP A 15 15.86 -6.04 -14.06
CA TRP A 15 16.78 -4.92 -14.29
C TRP A 15 17.30 -4.37 -12.96
N ALA A 16 16.44 -4.15 -11.97
CA ALA A 16 16.83 -3.60 -10.68
C ALA A 16 17.79 -4.55 -9.94
N LEU A 17 17.49 -5.84 -9.88
CA LEU A 17 18.35 -6.85 -9.25
C LEU A 17 19.72 -6.91 -9.93
N LYS A 18 19.77 -6.81 -11.26
CA LYS A 18 21.02 -6.80 -12.01
C LYS A 18 21.90 -5.59 -11.69
N ASN A 19 21.30 -4.43 -11.42
CA ASN A 19 22.03 -3.17 -11.19
C ASN A 19 22.29 -2.89 -9.70
N PHE A 20 21.46 -3.43 -8.82
CA PHE A 20 21.51 -3.26 -7.37
C PHE A 20 21.36 -4.62 -6.67
N PRO A 21 22.29 -5.57 -6.90
CA PRO A 21 22.18 -6.91 -6.33
C PRO A 21 22.35 -6.93 -4.81
N ASP A 22 23.08 -5.95 -4.26
CA ASP A 22 23.39 -5.85 -2.84
C ASP A 22 22.90 -4.51 -2.31
N VAL A 23 21.90 -4.55 -1.43
CA VAL A 23 21.28 -3.38 -0.80
C VAL A 23 21.13 -3.62 0.69
N ASP A 24 21.34 -2.56 1.48
CA ASP A 24 21.13 -2.63 2.93
C ASP A 24 19.64 -2.56 3.27
N ASN A 25 18.87 -1.84 2.45
CA ASN A 25 17.43 -1.64 2.60
C ASN A 25 16.74 -1.83 1.25
N LEU A 26 15.73 -2.70 1.23
CA LEU A 26 14.86 -2.96 0.10
C LEU A 26 13.42 -2.62 0.48
N VAL A 27 12.87 -1.61 -0.18
CA VAL A 27 11.46 -1.21 -0.01
C VAL A 27 10.70 -1.59 -1.27
N VAL A 28 9.67 -2.41 -1.12
CA VAL A 28 8.71 -2.73 -2.18
C VAL A 28 7.44 -1.94 -1.91
N GLY A 29 7.09 -1.06 -2.84
CA GLY A 29 5.93 -0.19 -2.70
C GLY A 29 5.04 -0.23 -3.92
N GLY A 30 3.82 0.25 -3.76
CA GLY A 30 2.91 0.50 -4.87
C GLY A 30 1.72 1.31 -4.39
N ALA A 31 0.90 1.75 -5.34
CA ALA A 31 -0.32 2.48 -5.04
C ALA A 31 -1.50 1.90 -5.80
N SER A 32 -2.70 1.91 -5.20
CA SER A 32 -3.91 1.32 -5.79
C SER A 32 -3.69 -0.16 -6.17
N ALA A 33 -3.96 -0.58 -7.41
CA ALA A 33 -3.62 -1.93 -7.88
C ALA A 33 -2.12 -2.28 -7.73
N GLY A 34 -1.24 -1.28 -7.75
CA GLY A 34 0.19 -1.46 -7.49
C GLY A 34 0.51 -1.86 -6.06
N SER A 35 -0.24 -1.36 -5.06
CA SER A 35 -0.04 -1.76 -3.66
C SER A 35 -0.51 -3.18 -3.40
N LEU A 36 -1.58 -3.63 -4.07
CA LEU A 36 -1.94 -5.05 -4.12
C LEU A 36 -0.78 -5.90 -4.67
N GLY A 37 -0.18 -5.47 -5.79
CA GLY A 37 0.99 -6.12 -6.36
C GLY A 37 2.19 -6.16 -5.41
N ALA A 38 2.52 -5.03 -4.78
CA ALA A 38 3.60 -4.92 -3.80
C ALA A 38 3.43 -5.90 -2.63
N GLN A 39 2.21 -6.01 -2.10
CA GLN A 39 1.87 -6.97 -1.05
C GLN A 39 2.04 -8.41 -1.54
N PHE A 40 1.41 -8.78 -2.66
CA PHE A 40 1.37 -10.18 -3.12
C PHE A 40 2.69 -10.68 -3.73
N PHE A 41 3.51 -9.81 -4.32
CA PHE A 41 4.83 -10.19 -4.81
C PHE A 41 5.94 -10.04 -3.76
N SER A 42 5.63 -9.60 -2.54
CA SER A 42 6.63 -9.30 -1.50
C SER A 42 7.57 -10.47 -1.21
N ALA A 43 7.03 -11.67 -0.91
CA ALA A 43 7.82 -12.87 -0.64
C ALA A 43 8.77 -13.19 -1.79
N ARG A 44 8.26 -13.15 -3.03
CA ARG A 44 9.07 -13.40 -4.22
C ARG A 44 10.16 -12.36 -4.42
N ILE A 45 9.88 -11.09 -4.18
CA ILE A 45 10.87 -10.02 -4.33
C ILE A 45 11.94 -10.16 -3.23
N ALA A 46 11.56 -10.54 -2.01
CA ALA A 46 12.51 -10.84 -0.95
C ALA A 46 13.45 -11.99 -1.33
N ASP A 47 12.92 -13.07 -1.92
CA ASP A 47 13.71 -14.19 -2.43
C ASP A 47 14.63 -13.76 -3.59
N MET A 48 14.15 -12.91 -4.51
CA MET A 48 14.97 -12.39 -5.60
C MET A 48 16.23 -11.65 -5.14
N TRP A 49 16.16 -10.97 -3.99
CA TRP A 49 17.29 -10.25 -3.40
C TRP A 49 18.04 -11.05 -2.33
N ASP A 50 17.67 -12.31 -2.08
CA ASP A 50 18.20 -13.15 -1.00
C ASP A 50 18.19 -12.42 0.37
N VAL A 51 17.09 -11.73 0.68
CA VAL A 51 16.95 -10.84 1.85
C VAL A 51 17.44 -11.50 3.15
N ASP A 52 17.00 -12.73 3.41
CA ASP A 52 17.32 -13.46 4.64
C ASP A 52 18.81 -13.81 4.72
N ALA A 53 19.41 -14.24 3.60
CA ALA A 53 20.81 -14.63 3.55
C ALA A 53 21.74 -13.41 3.66
N LYS A 54 21.31 -12.26 3.16
CA LYS A 54 22.09 -11.01 3.17
C LYS A 54 21.85 -10.15 4.41
N GLY A 55 20.80 -10.44 5.18
CA GLY A 55 20.39 -9.59 6.30
C GLY A 55 19.91 -8.21 5.86
N THR A 56 19.41 -8.09 4.63
CA THR A 56 18.85 -6.85 4.08
C THR A 56 17.59 -6.48 4.86
N GLN A 57 17.43 -5.22 5.25
CA GLN A 57 16.16 -4.75 5.81
C GLN A 57 15.12 -4.75 4.69
N PHE A 58 14.06 -5.52 4.87
CA PHE A 58 12.96 -5.60 3.91
C PHE A 58 11.72 -4.89 4.43
N SER A 59 11.09 -4.10 3.56
CA SER A 59 9.90 -3.32 3.92
C SER A 59 8.89 -3.31 2.78
N VAL A 60 7.61 -3.36 3.11
CA VAL A 60 6.48 -3.32 2.17
C VAL A 60 5.63 -2.09 2.44
N MET A 61 5.35 -1.29 1.41
CA MET A 61 4.54 -0.08 1.48
C MET A 61 3.31 -0.19 0.59
N ALA A 62 2.13 -0.14 1.19
CA ALA A 62 0.85 -0.24 0.51
C ALA A 62 0.08 1.09 0.60
N ASP A 63 -0.03 1.79 -0.52
CA ASP A 63 -0.80 3.03 -0.65
C ASP A 63 -2.18 2.76 -1.27
N SER A 64 -3.24 3.14 -0.56
CA SER A 64 -4.65 3.09 -1.00
C SER A 64 -5.17 1.70 -1.38
N TYR A 65 -4.75 0.65 -0.65
CA TYR A 65 -5.38 -0.69 -0.75
C TYR A 65 -5.06 -1.58 0.46
N VAL A 66 -6.10 -2.17 1.05
CA VAL A 66 -5.99 -3.24 2.08
C VAL A 66 -6.91 -4.45 1.81
N GLY A 67 -7.59 -4.47 0.66
CA GLY A 67 -8.42 -5.59 0.19
C GLY A 67 -9.73 -5.82 0.96
N VAL A 68 -10.49 -4.74 1.18
CA VAL A 68 -11.90 -4.84 1.60
C VAL A 68 -12.73 -5.37 0.44
N LEU A 69 -13.21 -6.61 0.55
CA LEU A 69 -13.98 -7.31 -0.48
C LEU A 69 -15.34 -7.77 0.06
N PRO A 70 -16.36 -7.95 -0.80
CA PRO A 70 -17.62 -8.53 -0.39
C PRO A 70 -17.45 -9.97 0.11
N ALA A 71 -18.14 -10.35 1.19
CA ALA A 71 -17.99 -11.67 1.79
C ALA A 71 -18.36 -12.84 0.85
N LYS A 72 -19.20 -12.60 -0.17
CA LYS A 72 -19.57 -13.59 -1.19
C LYS A 72 -18.52 -13.76 -2.30
N HIS A 73 -17.48 -12.93 -2.33
CA HIS A 73 -16.40 -12.96 -3.33
C HIS A 73 -15.05 -13.13 -2.61
N PRO A 74 -14.68 -14.37 -2.26
CA PRO A 74 -13.45 -14.64 -1.53
C PRO A 74 -12.22 -14.36 -2.41
N VAL A 75 -11.08 -14.10 -1.78
CA VAL A 75 -9.83 -13.75 -2.47
C VAL A 75 -9.41 -14.78 -3.53
N PRO A 76 -9.52 -16.10 -3.31
CA PRO A 76 -9.23 -17.09 -4.34
C PRO A 76 -10.00 -16.87 -5.64
N GLU A 77 -11.28 -16.45 -5.59
CA GLU A 77 -12.06 -16.18 -6.81
C GLU A 77 -11.39 -15.07 -7.63
N LEU A 78 -11.00 -13.99 -6.95
CA LEU A 78 -10.38 -12.82 -7.56
C LEU A 78 -8.94 -13.10 -8.02
N VAL A 79 -8.15 -13.80 -7.20
CA VAL A 79 -6.74 -14.09 -7.50
C VAL A 79 -6.62 -15.21 -8.54
N ASP A 80 -7.48 -16.23 -8.52
CA ASP A 80 -7.55 -17.27 -9.57
C ASP A 80 -8.00 -16.67 -10.91
N TYR A 81 -8.90 -15.68 -10.91
CA TYR A 81 -9.25 -14.93 -12.12
C TYR A 81 -8.00 -14.29 -12.79
N PHE A 82 -7.06 -13.80 -11.98
CA PHE A 82 -5.78 -13.28 -12.47
C PHE A 82 -4.66 -14.34 -12.53
N GLY A 83 -4.97 -15.62 -12.29
CA GLY A 83 -4.04 -16.74 -12.33
C GLY A 83 -3.01 -16.75 -11.20
N GLY A 84 -3.21 -15.97 -10.14
CA GLY A 84 -2.19 -15.69 -9.13
C GLY A 84 -1.85 -16.88 -8.23
N CYS A 85 -2.84 -17.65 -7.75
CA CYS A 85 -2.63 -18.71 -6.76
C CYS A 85 -1.97 -19.98 -7.32
N LYS A 86 -2.19 -20.31 -8.60
CA LYS A 86 -1.75 -21.57 -9.21
C LYS A 86 -0.45 -21.45 -10.02
N SER A 87 -0.14 -20.28 -10.57
CA SER A 87 1.01 -20.13 -11.49
C SER A 87 1.53 -18.71 -11.70
N GLY A 88 0.77 -17.67 -11.36
CA GLY A 88 1.13 -16.27 -11.66
C GLY A 88 2.02 -15.59 -10.62
N LEU A 89 1.76 -15.79 -9.33
CA LEU A 89 2.48 -15.09 -8.25
C LEU A 89 3.73 -15.87 -7.79
N VAL A 90 3.79 -17.18 -8.06
CA VAL A 90 4.87 -18.09 -7.62
C VAL A 90 5.09 -17.94 -6.12
N PHE A 91 3.99 -18.05 -5.37
CA PHE A 91 4.04 -18.04 -3.92
C PHE A 91 4.86 -19.23 -3.39
N PRO A 92 5.56 -19.07 -2.25
CA PRO A 92 6.01 -20.20 -1.45
C PRO A 92 4.87 -21.18 -1.18
N SER A 93 5.19 -22.47 -0.99
CA SER A 93 4.19 -23.54 -0.90
C SER A 93 3.09 -23.26 0.12
N ASP A 94 3.46 -22.65 1.24
CA ASP A 94 2.58 -22.45 2.38
C ASP A 94 1.60 -21.31 2.11
N ILE A 95 2.09 -20.22 1.49
CA ILE A 95 1.25 -19.10 1.02
C ILE A 95 0.36 -19.57 -0.14
N ALA A 96 0.88 -20.40 -1.05
CA ALA A 96 0.09 -20.97 -2.14
C ALA A 96 -1.05 -21.84 -1.59
N ALA A 97 -0.83 -22.61 -0.52
CA ALA A 97 -1.88 -23.40 0.11
C ALA A 97 -3.00 -22.52 0.68
N VAL A 98 -2.66 -21.40 1.33
CA VAL A 98 -3.64 -20.40 1.79
C VAL A 98 -4.41 -19.82 0.61
N CYS A 99 -3.71 -19.36 -0.44
CA CYS A 99 -4.33 -18.78 -1.63
C CYS A 99 -5.32 -19.73 -2.33
N ASN A 100 -5.04 -21.03 -2.32
CA ASN A 100 -5.90 -22.05 -2.94
C ASN A 100 -7.04 -22.55 -2.02
N THR A 101 -7.15 -22.04 -0.80
CA THR A 101 -8.24 -22.40 0.11
C THR A 101 -9.51 -21.64 -0.30
N GLU A 102 -10.59 -22.36 -0.63
CA GLU A 102 -11.82 -21.83 -1.25
C GLU A 102 -12.38 -20.54 -0.61
N ASN A 103 -12.32 -20.43 0.72
CA ASN A 103 -12.86 -19.30 1.48
C ASN A 103 -11.79 -18.39 2.08
N ALA A 104 -10.55 -18.44 1.56
CA ALA A 104 -9.50 -17.56 2.06
C ALA A 104 -9.88 -16.09 1.85
N THR A 105 -9.64 -15.31 2.89
CA THR A 105 -9.84 -13.87 2.90
C THR A 105 -8.54 -13.15 2.52
N THR A 106 -8.61 -11.83 2.31
CA THR A 106 -7.41 -11.01 2.15
C THR A 106 -6.55 -11.09 3.41
N ILE A 107 -7.20 -11.17 4.57
CA ILE A 107 -6.53 -11.29 5.85
C ILE A 107 -5.64 -12.54 5.84
N ASP A 108 -6.21 -13.71 5.55
CA ASP A 108 -5.47 -14.98 5.57
C ASP A 108 -4.23 -14.94 4.67
N LEU A 109 -4.36 -14.39 3.46
CA LEU A 109 -3.27 -14.35 2.49
C LEU A 109 -2.15 -13.37 2.89
N VAL A 110 -2.50 -12.17 3.37
CA VAL A 110 -1.50 -11.19 3.81
C VAL A 110 -0.88 -11.59 5.14
N GLU A 111 -1.62 -12.22 6.05
CA GLU A 111 -1.05 -12.81 7.26
C GLU A 111 -0.02 -13.88 6.92
N ALA A 112 -0.28 -14.74 5.93
CA ALA A 112 0.70 -15.73 5.48
C ALA A 112 1.98 -15.07 4.90
N LEU A 113 1.85 -13.92 4.23
CA LEU A 113 2.99 -13.14 3.73
C LEU A 113 3.77 -12.45 4.87
N ILE A 114 3.08 -11.97 5.90
CA ILE A 114 3.71 -11.43 7.11
C ILE A 114 4.45 -12.54 7.86
N ASP A 115 3.84 -13.72 7.99
CA ASP A 115 4.43 -14.89 8.66
C ASP A 115 5.65 -15.44 7.90
N ASP A 116 5.69 -15.31 6.57
CA ASP A 116 6.84 -15.70 5.73
C ASP A 116 8.06 -14.80 5.96
N LYS A 117 7.86 -13.48 6.13
CA LYS A 117 8.92 -12.51 6.43
C LYS A 117 8.61 -11.71 7.70
N PRO A 118 8.73 -12.31 8.90
CA PRO A 118 8.30 -11.69 10.16
C PRO A 118 9.12 -10.44 10.56
N GLU A 119 10.35 -10.33 10.06
CA GLU A 119 11.20 -9.14 10.28
C GLU A 119 10.88 -7.99 9.33
N ALA A 120 10.06 -8.22 8.30
CA ALA A 120 9.68 -7.18 7.35
C ALA A 120 8.83 -6.11 8.03
N LYS A 121 9.07 -4.85 7.67
CA LYS A 121 8.23 -3.74 8.11
C LYS A 121 7.13 -3.49 7.09
N TRP A 122 5.91 -3.23 7.53
CA TRP A 122 4.82 -2.90 6.63
C TRP A 122 4.26 -1.52 6.96
N LEU A 123 3.94 -0.74 5.93
CA LEU A 123 3.25 0.54 6.06
C LEU A 123 2.02 0.54 5.16
N PHE A 124 0.85 0.72 5.76
CA PHE A 124 -0.42 0.86 5.06
C PHE A 124 -0.92 2.30 5.14
N ILE A 125 -1.06 2.97 4.00
CA ILE A 125 -1.51 4.37 3.88
C ILE A 125 -2.87 4.35 3.22
N ASN A 126 -3.93 4.81 3.88
CA ASN A 126 -5.28 4.77 3.33
C ASN A 126 -6.08 6.00 3.75
N SER A 127 -6.98 6.47 2.89
CA SER A 127 -8.06 7.35 3.34
C SER A 127 -9.15 6.52 4.01
N LYS A 128 -9.88 7.10 4.97
CA LYS A 128 -11.00 6.41 5.64
C LYS A 128 -12.17 6.12 4.70
N GLY A 129 -12.38 6.99 3.72
CA GLY A 129 -13.51 6.97 2.80
C GLY A 129 -13.14 6.67 1.35
N ASP A 130 -11.97 6.08 1.06
CA ASP A 130 -11.42 5.89 -0.30
C ASP A 130 -12.48 5.58 -1.36
N THR A 131 -12.75 6.56 -2.22
CA THR A 131 -13.83 6.46 -3.21
C THR A 131 -13.57 5.33 -4.20
N VAL A 132 -12.32 5.10 -4.63
CA VAL A 132 -12.00 4.05 -5.59
C VAL A 132 -12.20 2.67 -4.98
N GLN A 133 -11.81 2.47 -3.72
CA GLN A 133 -12.06 1.20 -3.02
C GLN A 133 -13.56 0.93 -2.86
N ARG A 134 -14.38 1.95 -2.59
CA ARG A 134 -15.85 1.81 -2.49
C ARG A 134 -16.49 1.45 -3.83
N TYR A 135 -16.02 2.07 -4.92
CA TYR A 135 -16.40 1.69 -6.29
C TYR A 135 -15.97 0.26 -6.61
N TYR A 136 -14.73 -0.10 -6.27
CA TYR A 136 -14.19 -1.42 -6.54
C TYR A 136 -14.94 -2.51 -5.77
N TYR A 137 -15.25 -2.29 -4.49
CA TYR A 137 -16.11 -3.19 -3.71
C TYR A 137 -17.44 -3.43 -4.41
N THR A 138 -18.10 -2.37 -4.87
CA THR A 138 -19.43 -2.45 -5.51
C THR A 138 -19.33 -3.14 -6.88
N LEU A 139 -18.27 -2.88 -7.64
CA LEU A 139 -17.99 -3.58 -8.91
C LEU A 139 -17.78 -5.08 -8.71
N VAL A 140 -17.07 -5.48 -7.65
CA VAL A 140 -16.90 -6.90 -7.31
C VAL A 140 -18.23 -7.51 -6.88
N ASP A 141 -19.05 -6.78 -6.11
CA ASP A 141 -20.33 -7.26 -5.58
C ASP A 141 -21.43 -7.42 -6.65
N GLU A 142 -21.60 -6.42 -7.50
CA GLU A 142 -22.71 -6.31 -8.45
C GLU A 142 -22.30 -6.67 -9.89
N GLY A 143 -21.00 -6.74 -10.17
CA GLY A 143 -20.47 -6.88 -11.52
C GLY A 143 -20.63 -5.61 -12.36
N ILE A 144 -20.11 -5.66 -13.60
CA ILE A 144 -20.14 -4.49 -14.50
C ILE A 144 -21.57 -4.10 -14.92
N GLU A 145 -22.51 -5.04 -14.86
CA GLU A 145 -23.93 -4.82 -15.20
C GLU A 145 -24.65 -3.95 -14.16
N GLY A 146 -24.10 -3.83 -12.94
CA GLY A 146 -24.60 -2.91 -11.90
C GLY A 146 -24.31 -1.43 -12.18
N TYR A 147 -23.50 -1.11 -13.21
CA TYR A 147 -23.16 0.28 -13.51
C TYR A 147 -24.35 1.04 -14.15
N PRO A 148 -24.63 2.30 -13.75
CA PRO A 148 -23.93 3.08 -12.73
C PRO A 148 -24.30 2.66 -11.32
N PHE A 149 -23.29 2.47 -10.45
CA PHE A 149 -23.49 2.06 -9.06
C PHE A 149 -24.13 3.19 -8.24
N PRO A 150 -25.43 3.10 -7.90
CA PRO A 150 -26.15 4.21 -7.28
C PRO A 150 -25.90 4.27 -5.77
N ASN A 151 -25.49 3.15 -5.17
CA ASN A 151 -25.23 3.02 -3.74
C ASN A 151 -23.85 2.41 -3.55
N LEU A 152 -22.91 3.24 -3.13
CA LEU A 152 -21.61 2.75 -2.67
C LEU A 152 -21.68 2.42 -1.18
N MET A 153 -20.80 1.52 -0.73
CA MET A 153 -20.50 1.36 0.70
C MET A 153 -20.28 2.75 1.34
N SER A 154 -20.74 2.94 2.58
CA SER A 154 -20.49 4.21 3.29
C SER A 154 -19.01 4.33 3.68
N GLU A 155 -18.54 5.55 3.92
CA GLU A 155 -17.16 5.78 4.39
C GLU A 155 -16.93 5.14 5.76
N ASP A 156 -17.91 5.21 6.66
CA ASP A 156 -17.86 4.58 7.98
C ASP A 156 -17.77 3.05 7.89
N ASP A 157 -18.51 2.43 6.97
CA ASP A 157 -18.45 0.99 6.76
C ASP A 157 -17.11 0.57 6.15
N LEU A 158 -16.59 1.34 5.19
CA LEU A 158 -15.28 1.09 4.62
C LEU A 158 -14.21 1.19 5.70
N TYR A 159 -14.18 2.29 6.46
CA TYR A 159 -13.21 2.50 7.53
C TYR A 159 -13.26 1.38 8.56
N ARG A 160 -14.46 1.01 9.04
CA ARG A 160 -14.61 -0.10 9.98
C ARG A 160 -14.08 -1.42 9.43
N ASN A 161 -14.36 -1.73 8.17
CA ASN A 161 -13.86 -2.96 7.55
C ASN A 161 -12.34 -2.93 7.34
N MET A 162 -11.77 -1.79 6.96
CA MET A 162 -10.32 -1.62 6.86
C MET A 162 -9.63 -1.73 8.22
N SER A 163 -10.20 -1.17 9.28
CA SER A 163 -9.67 -1.31 10.64
C SER A 163 -9.62 -2.77 11.07
N VAL A 164 -10.68 -3.54 10.84
CA VAL A 164 -10.67 -4.98 11.16
C VAL A 164 -9.53 -5.73 10.48
N ILE A 165 -9.26 -5.43 9.20
CA ILE A 165 -8.17 -6.04 8.44
C ILE A 165 -6.80 -5.63 9.01
N LEU A 166 -6.59 -4.33 9.23
CA LEU A 166 -5.30 -3.81 9.69
C LEU A 166 -5.01 -4.17 11.16
N ASP A 167 -6.03 -4.25 12.01
CA ASP A 167 -5.93 -4.74 13.39
C ASP A 167 -5.48 -6.21 13.41
N ALA A 168 -5.97 -7.05 12.48
CA ALA A 168 -5.52 -8.43 12.35
C ALA A 168 -4.02 -8.51 12.00
N TYR A 169 -3.56 -7.68 11.05
CA TYR A 169 -2.14 -7.61 10.71
C TYR A 169 -1.28 -7.12 11.88
N GLN A 170 -1.73 -6.09 12.61
CA GLN A 170 -1.02 -5.59 13.79
C GLN A 170 -0.97 -6.63 14.93
N ALA A 171 -2.00 -7.46 15.07
CA ALA A 171 -1.99 -8.57 16.01
C ALA A 171 -0.96 -9.66 15.64
N LYS A 172 -0.63 -9.80 14.35
CA LYS A 172 0.42 -10.71 13.86
C LYS A 172 1.82 -10.16 14.05
N SER A 173 2.03 -8.88 13.78
CA SER A 173 3.36 -8.28 13.85
C SER A 173 3.33 -6.86 14.43
N PRO A 174 4.21 -6.55 15.41
CA PRO A 174 4.36 -5.19 15.90
C PRO A 174 5.04 -4.27 14.88
N ARG A 175 5.47 -4.79 13.72
CA ARG A 175 6.15 -4.05 12.64
C ARG A 175 5.18 -3.55 11.56
N ILE A 176 3.87 -3.62 11.83
CA ILE A 176 2.83 -3.08 10.96
C ILE A 176 2.49 -1.64 11.40
N THR A 177 2.72 -0.68 10.51
CA THR A 177 2.35 0.72 10.69
C THR A 177 1.16 1.07 9.81
N THR A 178 0.21 1.82 10.36
CA THR A 178 -0.98 2.28 9.66
C THR A 178 -1.03 3.80 9.65
N PHE A 179 -1.41 4.39 8.52
CA PHE A 179 -1.57 5.82 8.35
C PHE A 179 -2.92 6.11 7.71
N TYR A 180 -3.89 6.54 8.52
CA TYR A 180 -5.22 6.88 8.04
C TYR A 180 -5.34 8.37 7.77
N VAL A 181 -5.90 8.73 6.62
CA VAL A 181 -6.21 10.12 6.25
C VAL A 181 -7.72 10.33 6.23
N GLU A 182 -8.18 11.45 6.77
CA GLU A 182 -9.59 11.83 6.69
C GLU A 182 -10.03 12.11 5.24
N GLY A 183 -11.28 11.79 4.91
CA GLY A 183 -11.86 11.98 3.58
C GLY A 183 -11.75 10.76 2.66
N ASP A 184 -11.88 10.98 1.35
CA ASP A 184 -12.15 9.95 0.34
C ASP A 184 -11.09 9.86 -0.77
N HIS A 185 -9.94 10.50 -0.55
CA HIS A 185 -8.84 10.58 -1.51
C HIS A 185 -8.25 9.21 -1.83
N HIS A 186 -7.76 9.03 -3.06
CA HIS A 186 -7.13 7.80 -3.52
C HIS A 186 -5.71 8.07 -4.00
N VAL A 187 -4.74 7.35 -3.44
CA VAL A 187 -3.29 7.42 -3.68
C VAL A 187 -2.65 8.70 -3.14
N PHE A 188 -1.65 8.53 -2.28
CA PHE A 188 -0.93 9.65 -1.65
C PHE A 188 0.48 9.83 -2.21
N LEU A 189 1.22 8.73 -2.42
CA LEU A 189 2.65 8.75 -2.73
C LEU A 189 2.98 9.29 -4.13
N MET A 190 1.98 9.39 -5.00
CA MET A 190 2.12 10.01 -6.32
C MET A 190 1.99 11.54 -6.30
N ASP A 191 1.53 12.13 -5.19
CA ASP A 191 1.53 13.58 -5.04
C ASP A 191 2.97 14.07 -4.82
N LYS A 192 3.35 15.16 -5.50
CA LYS A 192 4.65 15.83 -5.30
C LYS A 192 4.87 16.27 -3.85
N ASN A 193 3.79 16.55 -3.12
CA ASN A 193 3.80 16.99 -1.73
C ASN A 193 3.30 15.91 -0.77
N PHE A 194 3.42 14.62 -1.13
CA PHE A 194 2.90 13.51 -0.34
C PHE A 194 3.34 13.54 1.13
N THR A 195 4.53 14.07 1.42
CA THR A 195 5.05 14.18 2.78
C THR A 195 4.21 15.05 3.71
N SER A 196 3.36 15.92 3.15
CA SER A 196 2.55 16.90 3.89
C SER A 196 1.15 16.41 4.25
N TYR A 197 0.71 15.25 3.74
CA TYR A 197 -0.57 14.67 4.17
C TYR A 197 -0.56 14.44 5.68
N ARG A 198 -1.68 14.74 6.32
CA ARG A 198 -1.87 14.54 7.76
C ARG A 198 -2.72 13.31 8.01
N SER A 199 -2.30 12.50 8.97
CA SER A 199 -3.16 11.44 9.48
C SER A 199 -4.34 12.02 10.26
N ASP A 200 -5.30 11.16 10.57
CA ASP A 200 -6.38 11.41 11.52
C ASP A 200 -5.88 11.68 12.96
N GLU A 201 -4.65 11.28 13.26
CA GLU A 201 -3.91 11.63 14.49
C GLU A 201 -3.07 12.92 14.38
N GLY A 202 -3.06 13.56 13.20
CA GLY A 202 -2.35 14.81 12.95
C GLY A 202 -0.87 14.66 12.59
N LEU A 203 -0.36 13.43 12.43
CA LEU A 203 1.02 13.13 12.01
C LEU A 203 1.23 13.41 10.52
N LEU A 204 2.42 13.87 10.13
CA LEU A 204 2.75 14.06 8.71
C LEU A 204 3.25 12.75 8.10
N LEU A 205 2.78 12.41 6.89
CA LEU A 205 3.16 11.18 6.20
C LEU A 205 4.68 11.08 5.99
N GLY A 206 5.34 12.20 5.69
CA GLY A 206 6.79 12.23 5.54
C GLY A 206 7.54 11.86 6.83
N ASP A 207 7.05 12.34 7.98
CA ASP A 207 7.64 12.03 9.29
C ASP A 207 7.48 10.55 9.63
N VAL A 208 6.27 10.01 9.39
CA VAL A 208 5.99 8.58 9.60
C VAL A 208 6.85 7.69 8.71
N ILE A 209 6.99 8.02 7.41
CA ILE A 209 7.87 7.25 6.50
C ILE A 209 9.32 7.31 6.96
N ASN A 210 9.81 8.49 7.37
CA ASN A 210 11.18 8.64 7.85
C ASN A 210 11.45 7.79 9.10
N GLU A 211 10.55 7.82 10.07
CA GLU A 211 10.66 7.01 11.30
C GLU A 211 10.58 5.51 10.99
N TRP A 212 9.61 5.11 10.16
CA TRP A 212 9.40 3.74 9.73
C TRP A 212 10.65 3.15 9.05
N LEU A 213 11.32 3.92 8.19
CA LEU A 213 12.58 3.52 7.56
C LEU A 213 13.76 3.52 8.55
N ALA A 214 13.84 4.50 9.45
CA ALA A 214 15.00 4.70 10.33
C ALA A 214 15.18 3.64 11.43
N SER A 215 14.14 2.88 11.80
CA SER A 215 14.08 2.08 13.04
C SER A 215 14.99 0.82 13.11
N ASN A 216 16.24 0.88 12.63
CA ASN A 216 17.30 -0.11 12.90
C ASN A 216 18.67 0.50 13.27
N SER A 217 18.82 1.82 13.43
CA SER A 217 20.01 2.36 14.11
C SER A 217 19.84 2.19 15.62
N SER A 218 20.44 1.12 16.15
CA SER A 218 20.54 0.73 17.58
C SER A 218 19.27 0.24 18.28
N SER A 219 19.21 -1.08 18.48
CA SER A 219 18.49 -1.69 19.59
C SER A 219 18.97 -1.11 20.92
N ASN A 220 18.32 -0.05 21.39
CA ASN A 220 18.24 0.29 22.80
C ASN A 220 16.78 0.57 23.12
N HIS A 221 16.19 -0.36 23.88
CA HIS A 221 14.87 -0.21 24.47
C HIS A 221 14.74 1.12 25.22
N ALA A 222 13.97 2.03 24.65
CA ALA A 222 13.12 2.95 25.39
C ALA A 222 11.78 2.95 24.65
N GLY A 223 10.83 2.18 25.17
CA GLY A 223 9.49 2.11 24.62
C GLY A 223 8.85 3.49 24.64
N ILE A 224 8.55 4.02 23.45
CA ILE A 224 7.58 5.09 23.32
C ILE A 224 6.22 4.41 23.23
N THR A 225 5.52 4.39 24.36
CA THR A 225 4.09 4.08 24.41
C THR A 225 3.35 5.22 23.72
N ILE A 226 2.89 5.01 22.49
CA ILE A 226 1.86 5.88 21.91
C ILE A 226 0.60 5.65 22.74
N THR A 227 0.28 6.63 23.58
CA THR A 227 -0.80 6.53 24.55
C THR A 227 -2.08 7.02 23.89
N ASN A 228 -2.97 6.07 23.58
CA ASN A 228 -4.31 6.31 23.06
C ASN A 228 -5.10 7.20 24.04
N THR A 229 -5.13 8.51 23.80
CA THR A 229 -5.91 9.45 24.63
C THR A 229 -7.09 9.94 23.82
N ARG A 230 -8.21 9.23 23.97
CA ARG A 230 -9.52 9.64 23.47
C ARG A 230 -9.96 10.92 24.20
N ALA A 231 -9.81 12.06 23.55
CA ALA A 231 -10.34 13.32 24.07
C ALA A 231 -11.82 13.46 23.69
N THR A 232 -12.66 13.59 24.72
CA THR A 232 -14.08 13.94 24.68
C THR A 232 -14.31 15.28 23.98
N ILE A 233 -15.25 15.31 23.03
CA ILE A 233 -15.69 16.50 22.30
C ILE A 233 -16.65 17.31 23.18
N GLU A 234 -16.28 18.55 23.51
CA GLU A 234 -17.24 19.60 23.88
C GLU A 234 -17.42 20.56 22.70
N ALA A 235 -18.68 20.82 22.35
CA ALA A 235 -19.11 21.59 21.20
C ALA A 235 -19.34 23.08 21.52
N ALA A 236 -19.11 23.96 20.54
CA ALA A 236 -19.92 25.13 20.12
C ALA A 236 -19.05 26.20 19.41
N PRO A 237 -19.63 27.23 18.75
CA PRO A 237 -20.67 27.20 17.72
C PRO A 237 -20.29 28.00 16.44
N SER A 238 -21.08 27.78 15.40
CA SER A 238 -21.06 28.34 14.03
C SER A 238 -21.31 29.86 13.88
N THR A 239 -20.77 30.49 12.82
CA THR A 239 -21.48 31.44 11.91
C THR A 239 -20.63 31.86 10.68
N PRO A 240 -21.23 32.43 9.59
CA PRO A 240 -20.82 32.21 8.19
C PRO A 240 -20.42 33.48 7.40
N GLY A 241 -19.80 33.30 6.23
CA GLY A 241 -19.64 34.36 5.21
C GLY A 241 -18.97 33.79 3.96
N SER A 242 -19.73 33.51 2.90
CA SER A 242 -20.05 34.37 1.76
C SER A 242 -18.96 34.43 0.67
N SER A 243 -19.38 33.96 -0.50
CA SER A 243 -18.78 33.87 -1.84
C SER A 243 -18.04 35.11 -2.35
N THR A 244 -17.01 34.88 -3.20
CA THR A 244 -17.00 35.43 -4.57
C THR A 244 -16.13 34.61 -5.54
N ILE A 245 -16.71 34.36 -6.72
CA ILE A 245 -16.13 33.77 -7.93
C ILE A 245 -15.22 34.80 -8.62
N ARG A 246 -14.08 34.37 -9.19
CA ARG A 246 -13.54 34.99 -10.42
C ARG A 246 -12.76 33.98 -11.27
N SER A 247 -13.17 33.91 -12.54
CA SER A 247 -12.66 33.10 -13.65
C SER A 247 -11.45 33.73 -14.35
N GLU A 248 -10.71 32.86 -15.08
CA GLU A 248 -9.89 33.11 -16.29
C GLU A 248 -8.57 33.92 -16.15
N SER A 249 -7.47 33.65 -16.88
CA SER A 249 -7.23 32.83 -18.07
C SER A 249 -5.73 32.49 -18.20
N GLU A 250 -5.46 31.38 -18.90
CA GLU A 250 -4.32 31.06 -19.79
C GLU A 250 -2.92 31.67 -19.56
N ARG A 251 -1.92 30.78 -19.44
CA ARG A 251 -0.63 30.95 -20.16
C ARG A 251 0.15 29.65 -20.35
N THR A 252 0.14 29.21 -21.61
CA THR A 252 1.28 28.79 -22.44
C THR A 252 2.31 27.82 -21.84
N MET A 253 2.27 26.58 -22.35
CA MET A 253 3.36 25.61 -22.27
C MET A 253 4.54 26.03 -23.15
N THR A 254 5.75 25.93 -22.63
CA THR A 254 6.98 25.88 -23.43
C THR A 254 7.83 24.73 -22.93
N SER A 255 8.00 23.70 -23.77
CA SER A 255 8.90 22.58 -23.53
C SER A 255 10.31 22.96 -23.95
N THR A 256 11.30 22.67 -23.11
CA THR A 256 12.70 22.62 -23.52
C THR A 256 13.32 21.33 -22.98
N SER A 257 13.66 20.43 -23.90
CA SER A 257 14.44 19.23 -23.68
C SER A 257 15.93 19.53 -23.85
N THR A 258 16.76 19.02 -22.96
CA THR A 258 18.17 18.74 -23.26
C THR A 258 18.63 17.48 -22.50
N PRO A 259 19.53 16.66 -23.09
CA PRO A 259 19.96 15.38 -22.56
C PRO A 259 21.28 15.48 -21.78
N ASP A 260 21.52 14.52 -20.89
CA ASP A 260 22.79 13.78 -20.66
C ASP A 260 22.96 13.34 -19.20
N SER A 261 23.14 12.05 -18.98
CA SER A 261 24.47 11.48 -18.73
C SER A 261 24.34 10.11 -18.06
N THR A 262 25.00 9.13 -18.66
CA THR A 262 25.20 7.79 -18.11
C THR A 262 26.22 7.88 -16.97
N GLY A 263 25.73 7.84 -15.73
CA GLY A 263 26.54 7.73 -14.51
C GLY A 263 26.50 6.31 -13.95
N THR A 264 27.68 5.78 -13.61
CA THR A 264 27.95 4.53 -12.88
C THR A 264 27.10 4.42 -11.60
N PRO A 265 26.57 3.24 -11.21
CA PRO A 265 25.76 3.11 -9.99
C PRO A 265 26.62 3.24 -8.72
N PRO A 266 26.08 3.82 -7.64
CA PRO A 266 26.79 3.93 -6.36
C PRO A 266 26.85 2.57 -5.66
N LYS A 267 27.93 2.36 -4.91
CA LYS A 267 28.07 1.24 -3.96
C LYS A 267 27.24 1.53 -2.71
N SER A 268 26.45 0.54 -2.29
CA SER A 268 25.53 0.50 -1.12
C SER A 268 24.57 1.69 -1.03
N GLY A 269 23.30 1.44 -1.35
CA GLY A 269 22.22 2.43 -1.25
C GLY A 269 20.87 1.76 -0.98
N SER A 270 19.89 2.56 -0.56
CA SER A 270 18.50 2.14 -0.42
C SER A 270 17.85 2.06 -1.80
N LEU A 271 17.19 0.95 -2.11
CA LEU A 271 16.40 0.80 -3.33
C LEU A 271 14.90 0.78 -2.98
N THR A 272 14.14 1.64 -3.64
CA THR A 272 12.68 1.59 -3.64
C THR A 272 12.22 1.08 -5.00
N VAL A 273 11.49 -0.02 -5.01
CA VAL A 273 10.83 -0.53 -6.22
C VAL A 273 9.34 -0.23 -6.13
N THR A 274 8.82 0.53 -7.10
CA THR A 274 7.38 0.79 -7.24
C THR A 274 6.77 -0.16 -8.26
N CYS A 275 5.75 -0.91 -7.86
CA CYS A 275 4.96 -1.81 -8.72
C CYS A 275 3.66 -1.15 -9.18
#